data_AF-A0AA88U414-F1
#
_entry.id   AF-A0AA88U414-F1
#
_cell.length_a   1.000
_cell.length_b   1.000
_cell.length_c   1.000
_cell.angle_alpha   90.00
_cell.angle_beta   90.00
_cell.angle_gamma   90.00
#
_symmetry.space_group_name_H-M   'P 1'
#
loop_
_entity.id
_entity.type
_entity.pdbx_description
1 polymer ?
#
loop_
_entity_poly.entity_id
_entity_poly.type
_entity_poly.pdbx_seq_one_letter_code
_entity_poly.pdbx_strand_id
1 'polypeptide(L)' 'MKDKNPIEYVYFYSKRKPNEASAIKDYQLSSFLPKKFNEELVRVYYKRTYVNKEEEKKKVEEAEKCFQIWCDSKFGLH' A
#
# COMPACT_ATOMS: atom_id res chain seq x y z
N MET A 1 10.33 -8.72 -0.59
CA MET A 1 10.10 -9.92 -1.43
C MET A 1 8.88 -9.69 -2.30
N LYS A 2 8.89 -8.65 -3.16
CA LYS A 2 7.71 -8.16 -3.94
C LYS A 2 6.39 -8.36 -3.17
N ASP A 3 5.61 -9.35 -3.57
CA ASP A 3 4.27 -9.75 -3.11
C ASP A 3 4.24 -10.82 -2.01
N LYS A 4 5.39 -11.44 -1.68
CA LYS A 4 5.49 -12.56 -0.75
C LYS A 4 5.69 -12.13 0.69
N ASN A 5 5.07 -12.88 1.62
CA ASN A 5 5.27 -12.72 3.06
C ASN A 5 6.74 -13.02 3.43
N PRO A 6 7.51 -12.03 3.93
CA PRO A 6 8.90 -12.27 4.27
C PRO A 6 9.07 -13.24 5.45
N ILE A 7 8.06 -13.38 6.31
CA ILE A 7 8.11 -14.25 7.50
C ILE A 7 8.21 -15.74 7.13
N GLU A 8 7.68 -16.14 5.96
CA GLU A 8 7.81 -17.51 5.45
C GLU A 8 9.27 -17.94 5.21
N TYR A 9 10.17 -16.96 5.04
CA TYR A 9 11.59 -17.18 4.74
C TYR A 9 12.48 -16.97 5.96
N VAL A 10 11.86 -16.74 7.13
CA VAL A 10 12.56 -16.57 8.40
C VAL A 10 12.51 -17.87 9.19
N TYR A 11 13.67 -18.28 9.70
CA TYR A 11 13.79 -19.38 10.64
C TYR A 11 13.85 -18.86 12.07
N PHE A 12 13.11 -19.51 12.95
CA PHE A 12 13.03 -19.21 14.37
C PHE A 12 13.57 -20.39 15.18
N TYR A 13 13.91 -20.13 16.43
CA TYR A 13 14.20 -21.17 17.41
C TYR A 13 13.26 -21.01 18.61
N SER A 14 13.11 -22.07 19.41
CA SER A 14 12.36 -22.01 20.66
C SER A 14 13.30 -21.99 21.85
N LYS A 15 12.89 -21.38 22.98
CA LYS A 15 13.69 -21.38 24.23
C LYS A 15 14.09 -22.80 24.67
N ARG A 16 13.22 -23.80 24.44
CA ARG A 16 13.48 -25.20 24.80
C ARG A 16 14.49 -25.86 23.89
N LYS A 17 14.64 -25.36 22.67
CA LYS A 17 15.49 -25.93 21.62
C LYS A 17 16.20 -24.81 20.84
N PRO A 18 17.24 -24.19 21.41
CA PRO A 18 17.87 -23.01 20.83
C PRO A 18 18.69 -23.27 19.57
N ASN A 19 19.16 -24.51 19.37
CA ASN A 19 19.97 -24.91 18.22
C ASN A 19 19.13 -25.55 17.09
N GLU A 20 17.80 -25.61 17.23
CA GLU A 20 16.91 -26.13 16.20
C GLU A 20 16.17 -24.97 15.53
N ALA A 21 16.37 -24.84 14.22
CA ALA A 21 15.69 -23.87 13.38
C ALA A 21 14.38 -24.43 12.84
N SER A 22 13.30 -23.65 12.91
CA SER A 22 12.00 -24.00 12.34
C SER A 22 11.30 -22.78 11.75
N ALA A 23 10.56 -23.00 10.66
CA ALA A 23 9.66 -21.99 10.11
C ALA A 23 8.35 -21.98 10.90
N ILE A 24 7.76 -20.79 11.06
CA ILE A 24 6.41 -20.64 11.60
C ILE A 24 5.43 -20.63 10.43
N LYS A 25 4.43 -21.50 10.47
CA LYS A 25 3.41 -21.61 9.42
C LYS A 25 2.31 -20.58 9.64
N ASP A 26 1.68 -20.12 8.56
CA ASP A 26 0.65 -19.08 8.60
C ASP A 26 -0.51 -19.38 9.56
N TYR A 27 -0.95 -20.64 9.66
CA TYR A 27 -2.04 -21.02 10.58
C TYR A 27 -1.67 -20.87 12.06
N GLN A 28 -0.38 -20.77 12.38
CA GLN A 28 0.11 -20.55 13.75
C GLN A 28 0.13 -19.05 14.10
N LEU A 29 -0.05 -18.19 13.10
CA LEU A 29 -0.06 -16.75 13.25
C LEU A 29 -1.49 -16.23 13.47
N SER A 30 -1.59 -14.95 13.81
CA SER A 30 -2.88 -14.29 13.96
C SER A 30 -3.62 -14.20 12.62
N SER A 31 -4.93 -14.42 12.64
CA SER A 31 -5.81 -14.17 11.51
C SER A 31 -5.94 -12.69 11.15
N PHE A 32 -5.44 -11.78 12.00
CA PHE A 32 -5.42 -10.34 11.77
C PHE A 32 -4.20 -9.83 10.98
N LEU A 33 -3.30 -10.72 10.54
CA LEU A 33 -2.15 -10.30 9.73
C LEU A 33 -2.56 -9.82 8.32
N PRO A 34 -1.76 -8.93 7.70
CA PRO A 34 -1.95 -8.54 6.32
C PRO A 34 -1.92 -9.75 5.38
N LYS A 35 -2.86 -9.81 4.44
CA LYS A 35 -2.88 -10.83 3.38
C LYS A 35 -2.09 -10.41 2.13
N LYS A 36 -1.89 -9.11 1.95
CA LYS A 36 -1.13 -8.51 0.85
C LYS A 36 0.10 -7.83 1.43
N PHE A 37 1.27 -8.08 0.83
CA PHE A 37 2.55 -7.55 1.29
C PHE A 37 3.13 -6.50 0.33
N ASN A 38 2.39 -6.16 -0.73
CA ASN A 38 2.70 -5.07 -1.64
C ASN A 38 1.45 -4.28 -1.98
N GLU A 39 1.64 -2.99 -2.16
CA GLU A 39 0.65 -2.06 -2.69
C GLU A 39 1.36 -0.95 -3.46
N GLU A 40 0.64 -0.32 -4.38
CA GLU A 40 1.15 0.80 -5.17
C GLU A 40 0.33 2.04 -4.83
N LEU A 41 1.02 3.15 -4.54
CA LEU A 41 0.40 4.43 -4.25
C LEU A 41 0.68 5.40 -5.40
N VAL A 42 -0.37 5.78 -6.13
CA VAL A 42 -0.27 6.79 -7.18
C VAL A 42 -0.57 8.16 -6.58
N ARG A 43 0.35 9.11 -6.77
CA ARG A 43 0.20 10.50 -6.30
C ARG A 43 0.29 11.45 -7.48
N VAL A 44 -0.70 12.34 -7.59
CA VAL A 44 -0.76 13.36 -8.65
C VAL A 44 -0.49 14.72 -8.05
N TYR A 45 0.31 15.51 -8.76
CA TYR A 45 0.70 16.86 -8.37
C TYR A 45 0.49 17.78 -9.56
N TYR A 46 0.14 19.04 -9.29
CA TYR A 46 0.14 20.09 -10.29
C TYR A 46 1.01 21.25 -9.80
N LYS A 47 1.63 21.97 -10.74
CA LYS A 47 2.45 23.13 -10.41
C LYS A 47 1.55 24.30 -10.04
N ARG A 48 1.76 24.89 -8.86
CA ARG A 48 1.07 26.11 -8.45
C ARG A 48 1.58 27.29 -9.27
N THR A 49 0.70 27.90 -10.06
CA THR A 49 1.02 29.05 -10.91
C THR A 49 0.21 30.31 -10.57
N TYR A 50 -0.75 30.22 -9.65
CA TYR A 50 -1.71 31.28 -9.36
C TYR A 50 -1.43 31.93 -8.00
N VAL A 51 -1.54 33.27 -7.96
CA VAL A 51 -1.38 34.09 -6.76
C VAL A 51 -2.70 34.20 -5.99
N ASN A 52 -3.84 34.06 -6.69
CA ASN A 52 -5.17 34.13 -6.09
C ASN A 52 -5.60 32.76 -5.50
N LYS A 53 -6.02 32.75 -4.24
CA LYS A 53 -6.50 31.56 -3.51
C LYS A 53 -7.80 30.99 -4.09
N GLU A 54 -8.66 31.83 -4.63
CA GLU A 54 -9.97 31.38 -5.13
C GLU A 54 -9.86 30.65 -6.49
N GLU A 55 -8.93 31.11 -7.35
CA GLU A 55 -8.57 30.41 -8.59
C GLU A 55 -7.82 29.11 -8.32
N GLU A 56 -6.93 29.10 -7.33
CA GLU A 56 -6.24 27.89 -6.90
C GLU A 56 -7.24 26.82 -6.46
N LYS A 57 -8.24 27.18 -5.65
CA LYS A 57 -9.28 26.25 -5.20
C LYS A 57 -10.04 25.64 -6.37
N LYS A 58 -10.46 26.45 -7.35
CA LYS A 58 -11.16 25.96 -8.56
C LYS A 58 -10.30 24.98 -9.35
N LYS A 59 -8.99 25.22 -9.43
CA LYS A 59 -8.05 24.33 -10.14
C LYS A 59 -7.79 23.02 -9.40
N VAL A 60 -7.74 23.04 -8.07
CA VAL A 60 -7.71 21.81 -7.26
C VAL A 60 -8.95 20.97 -7.54
N GLU A 61 -10.13 21.58 -7.48
CA GLU A 61 -11.40 20.89 -7.72
C GLU A 61 -11.47 20.29 -9.14
N GLU A 62 -10.95 21.00 -10.15
CA GLU A 62 -10.84 20.49 -11.52
C GLU A 62 -9.86 19.32 -11.62
N ALA A 63 -8.68 19.44 -11.02
CA ALA A 63 -7.67 18.38 -11.02
C ALA A 63 -8.15 17.12 -10.29
N GLU A 64 -8.89 17.28 -9.19
CA GLU A 64 -9.51 16.18 -8.44
C GLU A 64 -10.54 15.45 -9.30
N LYS A 65 -11.41 16.17 -10.02
CA LYS A 65 -12.36 15.57 -10.96
C LYS A 65 -11.67 14.81 -12.08
N CYS A 66 -10.64 15.40 -12.68
CA CYS A 66 -9.84 14.73 -13.72
C CYS A 66 -9.16 13.46 -13.18
N PHE A 67 -8.63 13.52 -11.95
CA PHE A 67 -8.01 12.37 -11.30
C PHE A 67 -9.04 11.26 -11.05
N GLN A 68 -10.24 11.59 -10.56
CA GLN A 68 -11.30 10.59 -10.35
C GLN A 68 -11.71 9.91 -11.66
N ILE A 69 -11.95 10.68 -12.73
CA ILE A 69 -12.29 10.13 -14.05
C ILE A 69 -11.17 9.21 -14.56
N TRP A 70 -9.91 9.60 -14.37
CA TRP A 70 -8.76 8.79 -14.76
C TRP A 70 -8.67 7.51 -13.92
N CYS A 71 -8.92 7.60 -12.61
CA CYS A 71 -8.95 6.45 -11.71
C CYS A 71 -10.03 5.44 -12.11
N ASP A 72 -11.25 5.91 -12.38
CA ASP A 72 -12.37 5.08 -12.81
C ASP A 72 -12.03 4.38 -14.14
N SER A 73 -11.43 5.10 -15.09
CA SER A 73 -11.04 4.56 -16.39
C SER A 73 -9.88 3.55 -16.33
N LYS A 74 -8.91 3.73 -15.42
CA LYS A 74 -7.68 2.90 -15.39
C LYS A 74 -7.74 1.75 -14.41
N PHE A 75 -8.46 1.91 -13.31
CA PHE A 75 -8.49 0.92 -12.23
C PHE A 75 -9.86 0.25 -12.08
N GLY A 76 -10.90 0.70 -12.79
CA GLY A 76 -12.23 0.09 -12.74
C GLY A 76 -12.81 0.08 -11.32
N LEU A 77 -12.51 1.12 -10.54
CA LEU A 77 -12.97 1.28 -9.16
C LEU A 77 -14.46 1.66 -9.20
N HIS A 78 -15.33 0.64 -9.26
CA HIS A 78 -16.76 0.77 -8.96
C HIS A 78 -17.03 0.38 -7.51
#